data_AF-A0A8J2JPT5-F1
#
_entry.id   AF-A0A8J2JPT5-F1
#
_cell.length_a   1.000
_cell.length_b   1.000
_cell.length_c   1.000
_cell.angle_alpha   90.00
_cell.angle_beta   90.00
_cell.angle_gamma   90.00
#
_symmetry.space_group_name_H-M   'P 1'
#
loop_
_entity.id
_entity.type
_entity.pdbx_description
1 polymer ?
#
loop_
_entity_poly.entity_id
_entity_poly.type
_entity_poly.pdbx_seq_one_letter_code
_entity_poly.pdbx_strand_id
1 'polypeptide(L)'
;LLIKGQLTPGDVFTVFFSVLVGAFALGNAVPFVSTIAIAQGSGAVVFEVIDSEPNIDPYSKEGYVPDRIEGKIQFKGLNFAYPSRPTVKVSTIHLSLHEMNFPGLKSIRRLKFLKLL
;
A
#
# COMPACT_ATOMS: atom_id res chain seq x y z
N LEU A 1 26.39 -46.05 30.21
CA LEU A 1 27.28 -45.91 29.05
C LEU A 1 28.73 -45.78 29.48
N LEU A 2 29.08 -44.78 30.30
CA LEU A 2 30.42 -44.65 30.92
C LEU A 2 30.82 -45.86 31.77
N ILE A 3 29.97 -46.30 32.71
CA ILE A 3 30.23 -47.48 33.57
C ILE A 3 30.27 -48.80 32.77
N LYS A 4 29.66 -48.81 31.57
CA LYS A 4 29.67 -49.97 30.66
C LYS A 4 30.88 -49.98 29.71
N GLY A 5 31.81 -49.02 29.82
CA GLY A 5 33.01 -48.91 28.98
C GLY A 5 32.76 -48.53 27.51
N GLN A 6 31.53 -48.13 27.16
CA GLN A 6 31.12 -47.88 25.77
C GLN A 6 31.37 -46.45 25.28
N LEU A 7 31.67 -45.52 26.19
CA LEU A 7 31.89 -44.10 25.90
C LEU A 7 33.08 -43.62 26.73
N THR A 8 33.97 -42.84 26.13
CA THR A 8 35.06 -42.23 26.88
C THR A 8 34.54 -41.01 27.66
N PRO A 9 35.15 -40.63 28.79
CA PRO A 9 34.79 -39.41 29.50
C PRO A 9 34.85 -38.16 28.61
N GLY A 10 35.81 -38.12 27.67
CA GLY A 10 35.96 -37.02 26.70
C GLY A 10 34.75 -36.86 25.77
N ASP A 11 34.21 -37.97 25.26
CA ASP A 11 33.02 -37.95 24.39
C ASP A 11 31.80 -37.35 25.11
N VAL A 12 31.66 -37.64 26.41
CA VAL A 12 30.54 -37.12 27.22
C VAL A 12 30.65 -35.62 27.41
N PHE A 13 31.84 -35.09 27.70
CA PHE A 13 32.05 -33.64 27.80
C PHE A 13 31.82 -32.95 26.46
N THR A 14 32.29 -33.52 25.35
CA THR A 14 32.05 -32.98 24.02
C THR A 14 30.57 -32.86 23.73
N VAL A 15 29.79 -33.94 23.92
CA VAL A 15 28.34 -33.92 23.68
C VAL A 15 27.64 -32.92 24.60
N PHE A 16 28.03 -32.86 25.88
CA PHE A 16 27.45 -31.92 26.84
C PHE A 16 27.66 -30.46 26.41
N PHE A 17 28.89 -30.09 26.06
CA PHE A 17 29.19 -28.73 25.61
C PHE A 17 28.55 -28.42 24.25
N SER A 18 28.47 -29.38 23.33
CA SER A 18 27.77 -29.18 22.05
C SER A 18 26.29 -28.88 22.25
N VAL A 19 25.60 -29.61 23.12
CA VAL A 19 24.18 -29.36 23.43
C VAL A 19 24.01 -28.03 24.16
N LEU A 20 24.90 -27.72 25.12
CA LEU A 20 24.86 -26.48 25.90
C LEU A 20 25.02 -25.25 25.00
N VAL A 21 26.03 -25.24 24.11
CA VAL A 21 26.24 -24.15 23.15
C VAL A 21 25.08 -24.05 22.16
N GLY A 22 24.53 -25.19 21.70
CA GLY A 22 23.34 -25.20 20.85
C GLY A 22 22.11 -24.60 21.51
N ALA A 23 21.88 -24.93 22.78
CA ALA A 23 20.79 -24.35 23.57
C ALA A 23 20.95 -22.84 23.76
N PHE A 24 22.17 -22.36 24.03
CA PHE A 24 22.45 -20.93 24.12
C PHE A 24 22.23 -20.20 22.78
N ALA A 25 22.66 -20.80 21.66
CA ALA A 25 22.43 -20.23 20.34
C ALA A 25 20.93 -20.09 20.02
N LEU A 26 20.14 -21.13 20.31
CA LEU A 26 18.70 -21.10 20.16
C LEU A 26 18.05 -20.06 21.08
N GLY A 27 18.44 -20.00 22.35
CA GLY A 27 17.91 -19.01 23.31
C GLY A 27 18.13 -17.57 22.85
N ASN A 28 19.29 -17.28 22.26
CA ASN A 28 19.57 -15.97 21.67
C ASN A 28 18.82 -15.72 20.35
N ALA A 29 18.40 -16.77 19.64
CA ALA A 29 17.69 -16.66 18.37
C ALA A 29 16.18 -16.40 18.53
N VAL A 30 15.57 -16.89 19.62
CA VAL A 30 14.13 -16.73 19.93
C VAL A 30 13.60 -15.29 19.73
N PRO A 31 14.25 -14.21 20.23
CA PRO A 31 13.70 -12.86 20.07
C PRO A 31 13.51 -12.42 18.61
N PHE A 32 14.34 -12.90 17.67
CA PHE A 32 14.24 -12.53 16.26
C PHE A 32 12.99 -13.09 15.56
N VAL A 33 12.41 -14.17 16.08
CA VAL A 33 11.16 -14.74 15.55
C VAL A 33 10.02 -13.71 15.61
N SER A 34 9.95 -12.94 16.70
CA SER A 34 8.94 -11.88 16.85
C SER A 34 9.11 -10.76 15.82
N THR A 35 10.35 -10.39 15.50
CA THR A 35 10.66 -9.38 14.48
C THR A 35 10.23 -9.82 13.09
N ILE A 36 10.39 -11.10 12.76
CA ILE A 36 9.94 -11.65 11.47
C ILE A 36 8.41 -11.54 11.35
N ALA A 37 7.66 -11.86 12.41
CA ALA A 37 6.21 -11.73 12.39
C ALA A 37 5.75 -10.28 12.17
N ILE A 38 6.41 -9.32 12.83
CA ILE A 38 6.15 -7.88 12.63
C ILE A 38 6.49 -7.45 11.20
N ALA A 39 7.61 -7.94 10.65
CA ALA A 39 8.02 -7.64 9.28
C ALA A 39 7.01 -8.19 8.27
N GLN A 40 6.48 -9.39 8.48
CA GLN A 40 5.43 -9.97 7.63
C GLN A 40 4.14 -9.16 7.68
N GLY A 41 3.67 -8.77 8.87
CA GLY A 41 2.47 -7.94 9.02
C GLY A 41 2.63 -6.56 8.37
N SER A 42 3.80 -5.93 8.52
CA SER A 42 4.09 -4.63 7.89
C SER A 42 4.21 -4.74 6.37
N GLY A 43 4.87 -5.79 5.88
CA GLY A 43 4.99 -6.06 4.46
C GLY A 43 3.64 -6.28 3.79
N ALA A 44 2.72 -7.00 4.45
CA ALA A 44 1.38 -7.27 3.92
C ALA A 44 0.62 -5.98 3.56
N VAL A 45 0.67 -4.95 4.42
CA VAL A 45 0.03 -3.65 4.17
C VAL A 45 0.65 -2.94 2.96
N VAL A 46 1.97 -3.01 2.80
CA VAL A 46 2.65 -2.40 1.66
C VAL A 46 2.25 -3.09 0.36
N PHE A 47 2.22 -4.43 0.35
CA PHE A 47 1.80 -5.19 -0.82
C PHE A 47 0.31 -4.97 -1.14
N GLU A 48 -0.56 -4.86 -0.14
CA GLU A 48 -1.98 -4.53 -0.32
C GLU A 48 -2.18 -3.21 -1.07
N VAL A 49 -1.37 -2.18 -0.78
CA VAL A 49 -1.44 -0.89 -1.49
C VAL A 49 -0.89 -0.99 -2.92
N ILE A 50 0.17 -1.77 -3.14
CA ILE A 50 0.78 -1.95 -4.46
C ILE A 50 -0.17 -2.71 -5.39
N ASP A 51 -0.82 -3.74 -4.89
CA ASP A 51 -1.73 -4.59 -5.66
C ASP A 51 -3.13 -3.99 -5.81
N SER A 52 -3.38 -2.83 -5.19
CA SER A 52 -4.65 -2.12 -5.26
C SER A 52 -4.88 -1.54 -6.66
N GLU A 53 -5.99 -1.93 -7.31
CA GLU A 53 -6.41 -1.35 -8.59
C GLU A 53 -7.22 -0.06 -8.37
N PRO A 54 -6.74 1.11 -8.83
CA PRO A 54 -7.51 2.35 -8.71
C PRO A 54 -8.65 2.38 -9.74
N ASN A 55 -9.85 2.77 -9.30
CA ASN A 55 -11.02 2.92 -10.17
C ASN A 55 -10.83 3.98 -11.28
N ILE A 56 -9.86 4.89 -11.11
CA ILE A 56 -9.43 5.84 -12.14
C ILE A 56 -7.96 5.61 -12.36
N ASP A 57 -7.61 4.93 -13.45
CA ASP A 57 -6.22 4.63 -13.77
C ASP A 57 -5.48 5.89 -14.25
N PRO A 58 -4.48 6.40 -13.50
CA PRO A 58 -3.69 7.52 -13.96
C PRO A 58 -2.60 7.13 -14.98
N TYR A 59 -2.28 5.85 -15.15
CA TYR A 59 -1.25 5.40 -16.06
C TYR A 59 -1.81 4.95 -17.41
N SER A 60 -3.13 4.73 -17.49
CA SER A 60 -3.81 4.49 -18.75
C SER A 60 -3.53 5.61 -19.75
N LYS A 61 -3.17 5.19 -20.97
CA LYS A 61 -3.08 6.07 -22.15
C LYS A 61 -4.42 6.18 -22.86
N GLU A 62 -5.44 5.50 -22.36
CA GLU A 62 -6.79 5.57 -22.88
C GLU A 62 -7.42 6.89 -22.45
N GLY A 63 -7.95 7.62 -23.42
CA GLY A 63 -8.50 8.93 -23.20
C GLY A 63 -8.42 9.76 -24.47
N TYR A 64 -9.43 10.59 -24.68
CA TYR A 64 -9.42 11.55 -25.77
C TYR A 64 -8.53 12.73 -25.38
N VAL A 65 -7.48 12.99 -26.18
CA VAL A 65 -6.62 14.16 -26.06
C VAL A 65 -7.00 15.14 -27.16
N PRO A 66 -7.72 16.25 -26.86
CA PRO A 66 -8.11 17.21 -27.88
C PRO A 66 -6.92 18.05 -28.35
N ASP A 67 -6.76 18.24 -29.66
CA ASP A 67 -5.72 19.11 -30.25
C ASP A 67 -5.94 20.59 -29.89
N ARG A 68 -7.20 20.98 -29.70
CA ARG A 68 -7.61 22.34 -29.31
C ARG A 68 -8.71 22.26 -28.26
N ILE A 69 -8.49 22.90 -27.13
CA ILE A 69 -9.45 22.96 -26.02
C ILE A 69 -10.14 24.32 -26.06
N GLU A 70 -11.40 24.33 -26.49
CA GLU A 70 -12.30 25.44 -26.20
C GLU A 70 -12.84 25.17 -24.80
N GLY A 71 -12.46 25.98 -23.80
CA GLY A 71 -12.72 25.74 -22.37
C GLY A 71 -14.19 25.84 -21.94
N LYS A 72 -15.10 25.18 -22.67
CA LYS A 72 -16.53 25.10 -22.39
C LYS A 72 -16.80 23.95 -21.41
N ILE A 73 -17.11 24.31 -20.16
CA ILE A 73 -17.43 23.35 -19.11
C ILE A 73 -18.93 23.44 -18.81
N GLN A 74 -19.63 22.32 -18.88
CA GLN A 74 -21.06 22.23 -18.57
C GLN A 74 -21.29 21.19 -17.48
N PHE A 75 -22.02 21.59 -16.43
CA PHE A 75 -22.48 20.69 -15.37
C PHE A 75 -23.97 20.40 -15.58
N LYS A 76 -24.34 19.11 -15.72
CA LYS A 76 -25.73 18.67 -15.92
C LYS A 76 -26.14 17.74 -14.79
N GLY A 77 -26.98 18.23 -13.87
CA GLY A 77 -27.65 17.39 -12.87
C GLY A 77 -26.72 16.52 -12.01
N LEU A 78 -25.59 17.06 -11.55
CA LEU A 78 -24.62 16.29 -10.77
C LEU A 78 -25.09 16.09 -9.34
N ASN A 79 -25.13 14.83 -8.91
CA ASN A 79 -25.32 14.41 -7.53
C ASN A 79 -23.98 13.85 -7.04
N PHE A 80 -23.31 14.55 -6.13
CA PHE A 80 -21.98 14.22 -5.65
C PHE A 80 -21.96 14.10 -4.13
N ALA A 81 -21.28 13.08 -3.63
CA ALA A 81 -20.98 12.88 -2.23
C ALA A 81 -19.56 12.33 -2.11
N TYR A 82 -18.78 12.87 -1.17
CA TYR A 82 -17.46 12.36 -0.85
C TYR A 82 -17.60 10.97 -0.20
N PRO A 83 -16.84 9.94 -0.61
CA PRO A 83 -16.88 8.60 -0.02
C PRO A 83 -16.53 8.59 1.47
N SER A 84 -15.68 9.52 1.92
CA SER A 84 -15.32 9.67 3.33
C SER A 84 -16.50 10.14 4.20
N ARG A 85 -17.54 10.74 3.61
CA ARG A 85 -18.74 11.24 4.29
C ARG A 85 -20.00 11.04 3.43
N PRO A 86 -20.49 9.81 3.29
CA PRO A 86 -21.59 9.49 2.39
C PRO A 86 -22.94 10.08 2.84
N THR A 87 -23.10 10.33 4.14
CA THR A 87 -24.35 10.84 4.74
C THR A 87 -24.58 12.32 4.50
N VAL A 88 -23.51 13.08 4.30
CA VAL A 88 -23.59 14.51 3.96
C VAL A 88 -23.55 14.61 2.45
N LYS A 89 -24.72 14.49 1.82
CA LYS A 89 -24.86 14.90 0.42
C LYS A 89 -24.54 16.39 0.36
N VAL A 90 -23.51 16.75 -0.40
CA VAL A 90 -23.28 18.15 -0.79
C VAL A 90 -24.32 18.43 -1.87
N SER A 91 -25.57 18.60 -1.45
CA SER A 91 -26.68 18.73 -2.38
C SER A 91 -26.63 20.08 -3.09
N THR A 92 -26.59 20.00 -4.41
CA THR A 92 -27.07 20.98 -5.37
C THR A 92 -26.17 22.18 -5.64
N ILE A 93 -25.05 21.93 -6.33
CA ILE A 93 -24.39 22.95 -7.14
C ILE A 93 -25.23 23.13 -8.42
N HIS A 94 -26.23 24.01 -8.38
CA HIS A 94 -26.97 24.44 -9.56
C HIS A 94 -26.18 25.56 -10.27
N LEU A 95 -25.00 25.23 -10.77
CA LEU A 95 -24.19 26.17 -11.53
C LEU A 95 -24.54 26.05 -13.02
N SER A 96 -25.56 26.80 -13.45
CA SER A 96 -25.79 27.05 -14.87
C SER A 96 -24.68 27.98 -15.36
N LEU A 97 -23.51 27.41 -15.69
CA LEU A 97 -22.43 28.16 -16.32
C LEU A 97 -22.90 28.58 -17.72
N HIS A 98 -23.40 29.80 -17.81
CA HIS A 98 -23.41 30.55 -19.05
C HIS A 98 -21.93 30.71 -19.48
N GLU A 99 -21.63 30.32 -20.71
CA GLU A 99 -20.30 30.20 -21.31
C GLU A 99 -19.25 31.15 -20.69
N MET A 100 -18.44 30.65 -19.76
CA MET A 100 -17.22 31.36 -19.34
C MET A 100 -16.11 30.96 -20.30
N ASN A 101 -15.86 31.83 -21.28
CA ASN A 101 -14.68 31.73 -22.14
C ASN A 101 -13.45 32.07 -21.29
N PHE A 102 -12.59 31.09 -21.02
CA PHE A 102 -11.28 31.29 -20.41
C PHE A 102 -10.20 31.31 -21.50
N PRO A 103 -9.88 32.46 -22.12
CA PRO A 103 -8.98 32.54 -23.29
C PRO A 103 -7.49 32.22 -23.02
N GLY A 104 -7.14 31.68 -21.84
CA GLY A 104 -5.75 31.48 -21.41
C GLY A 104 -5.29 30.03 -21.24
N LEU A 105 -6.17 29.02 -21.34
CA LEU A 105 -5.81 27.64 -21.00
C LEU A 105 -5.21 26.88 -22.21
N LYS A 106 -4.15 27.44 -22.83
CA LYS A 106 -3.42 26.79 -23.94
C LYS A 106 -2.50 25.63 -23.52
N SER A 107 -2.38 25.36 -22.21
CA SER A 107 -1.50 24.29 -21.75
C SER A 107 -1.93 23.75 -20.39
N ILE A 108 -3.06 23.05 -20.36
CA ILE A 108 -3.30 22.10 -19.27
C ILE A 108 -3.14 20.68 -19.83
N ARG A 109 -1.88 20.25 -19.99
CA ARG A 109 -1.56 18.90 -20.48
C ARG A 109 -1.90 17.77 -19.50
N ARG A 110 -2.37 18.07 -18.29
CA ARG A 110 -2.82 17.08 -17.30
C ARG A 110 -3.88 17.67 -16.38
N LEU A 111 -5.06 18.02 -16.90
CA LEU A 111 -6.23 18.16 -16.04
C LEU A 111 -6.90 16.79 -15.92
N LYS A 112 -6.27 15.90 -15.14
CA LYS A 112 -7.05 14.83 -14.52
C LYS A 112 -7.96 15.53 -13.54
N PHE A 113 -9.22 15.70 -13.95
CA PHE A 113 -10.23 16.28 -13.12
C PHE A 113 -10.15 15.61 -11.76
N LEU A 114 -9.92 16.46 -10.77
CA LEU A 114 -9.82 16.17 -9.37
C LEU A 114 -11.19 15.61 -8.93
N LYS A 115 -11.43 14.30 -9.15
CA LYS A 115 -12.23 13.50 -8.23
C LYS A 115 -11.30 13.17 -7.07
N LEU A 116 -11.00 14.20 -6.27
CA LEU A 116 -10.36 14.02 -4.99
C LEU A 116 -11.42 13.40 -4.09
N LEU A 117 -11.20 12.12 -3.75
CA LEU A 117 -11.97 11.34 -2.77
C LEU A 117 -13.44 11.16 -3.17
#